data_AF-B7QIE2-F1
#
_entry.id   AF-B7QIE2-F1
#
_cell.length_a   1.000
_cell.length_b   1.000
_cell.length_c   1.000
_cell.angle_alpha   90.00
_cell.angle_beta   90.00
_cell.angle_gamma   90.00
#
_symmetry.space_group_name_H-M   'P 1'
#
loop_
_entity.id
_entity.type
_entity.pdbx_description
1 polymer ?
#
loop_
_entity_poly.entity_id
_entity_poly.type
_entity_poly.pdbx_seq_one_letter_code
_entity_poly.pdbx_strand_id
1 'polypeptide(L)'
;AFYLLRASTAVALIYWYRNCDPLTKGDITKVDQLLPFYVSSRLTEFPGFCGLFLAGIVSAATSTVSSVINSSAAVFYVDIVSPHFTMADHQAALVTRGIGDSLFHILD
;
A
#
# COMPACT_ATOMS: atom_id res chain seq x y z
N ALA A 1 -18.27 2.34 -7.41
CA ALA A 1 -17.48 1.11 -7.15
C ALA A 1 -16.78 1.15 -5.77
N PHE A 2 -15.86 2.08 -5.51
CA PHE A 2 -15.10 2.14 -4.25
C PHE A 2 -15.97 2.25 -2.98
N TYR A 3 -16.99 3.11 -2.99
CA TYR A 3 -17.93 3.25 -1.87
C TYR A 3 -18.73 1.98 -1.59
N LEU A 4 -19.10 1.23 -2.64
CA LEU A 4 -19.85 -0.02 -2.50
C LEU A 4 -18.99 -1.10 -1.83
N LEU A 5 -17.72 -1.22 -2.25
CA LEU A 5 -16.76 -2.14 -1.64
C LEU A 5 -16.57 -1.86 -0.15
N ARG A 6 -16.37 -0.57 0.21
CA ARG A 6 -16.23 -0.17 1.62
C ARG A 6 -17.48 -0.49 2.44
N ALA A 7 -18.65 -0.17 1.91
CA ALA A 7 -19.92 -0.43 2.57
C ALA A 7 -20.16 -1.94 2.76
N SER A 8 -19.90 -2.76 1.75
CA SER A 8 -20.10 -4.22 1.85
C SER A 8 -19.19 -4.86 2.89
N THR A 9 -17.91 -4.48 2.94
CA THR A 9 -16.97 -5.01 3.93
C THR A 9 -17.35 -4.56 5.35
N ALA A 10 -17.76 -3.30 5.52
CA ALA A 10 -18.20 -2.78 6.81
C ALA A 10 -19.46 -3.49 7.32
N VAL A 11 -20.49 -3.63 6.47
CA VAL A 11 -21.74 -4.31 6.85
C VAL A 11 -21.49 -5.79 7.18
N ALA A 12 -20.63 -6.47 6.41
CA ALA A 12 -20.27 -7.86 6.68
C ALA A 12 -19.60 -8.03 8.06
N LEU A 13 -18.65 -7.16 8.41
CA LEU A 13 -17.98 -7.19 9.71
C LEU A 13 -18.94 -6.88 10.87
N ILE A 14 -19.81 -5.87 10.72
CA ILE A 14 -20.81 -5.51 11.74
C ILE A 14 -21.79 -6.67 11.96
N TYR A 15 -22.26 -7.28 10.87
CA TYR A 15 -23.19 -8.41 10.97
C TYR A 15 -22.55 -9.60 11.69
N TRP A 16 -21.29 -9.91 11.40
CA TRP A 16 -20.59 -11.04 11.99
C TRP A 16 -20.25 -10.83 13.47
N TYR A 17 -19.83 -9.63 13.84
CA TYR A 17 -19.41 -9.29 15.20
C TYR A 17 -20.53 -8.71 16.07
N ARG A 18 -21.79 -8.73 15.62
CA ARG A 18 -22.92 -8.10 16.33
C ARG A 18 -23.08 -8.55 17.80
N ASN A 19 -22.73 -9.80 18.10
CA ASN A 19 -22.90 -10.41 19.44
C ASN A 19 -21.56 -10.63 20.17
N CYS A 20 -20.43 -10.43 19.49
CA CYS A 20 -19.09 -10.81 20.00
C CYS A 20 -18.04 -9.84 19.46
N ASP A 21 -18.12 -8.58 19.87
CA ASP A 21 -17.19 -7.56 19.44
C ASP A 21 -15.76 -7.81 19.98
N PRO A 22 -14.75 -8.02 19.12
CA PRO A 22 -13.37 -8.26 19.53
C PRO A 22 -12.72 -7.03 20.17
N LEU A 23 -13.24 -5.81 19.91
CA LEU A 23 -12.74 -4.59 20.56
C LEU A 23 -13.09 -4.59 22.05
N THR A 24 -14.35 -4.90 22.37
CA THR A 24 -14.81 -4.98 23.77
C THR A 24 -14.21 -6.19 24.51
N LYS A 25 -13.89 -7.27 23.80
CA LYS A 25 -13.18 -8.43 24.37
C LYS A 25 -11.69 -8.19 24.66
N GLY A 26 -11.10 -7.13 24.09
CA GLY A 26 -9.69 -6.83 24.24
C GLY A 26 -8.75 -7.61 23.30
N ASP A 27 -9.31 -8.31 22.30
CA ASP A 27 -8.51 -9.03 21.29
C ASP A 27 -7.85 -8.07 20.29
N ILE A 28 -8.42 -6.87 20.12
CA ILE A 28 -7.88 -5.78 19.28
C ILE A 28 -7.85 -4.47 20.07
N THR A 29 -6.84 -3.64 19.83
CA THR A 29 -6.71 -2.32 20.48
C THR A 29 -7.31 -1.20 19.65
N LYS A 30 -7.29 -1.34 18.32
CA LYS A 30 -7.76 -0.33 17.37
C LYS A 30 -8.76 -0.91 16.40
N VAL A 31 -9.73 -0.10 16.00
CA VAL A 31 -10.77 -0.49 15.01
C VAL A 31 -10.16 -0.85 13.66
N ASP A 32 -9.05 -0.22 13.27
CA ASP A 32 -8.35 -0.50 11.99
C ASP A 32 -7.79 -1.93 11.90
N GLN A 33 -7.59 -2.58 13.05
CA GLN A 33 -7.10 -3.97 13.12
C GLN A 33 -8.22 -5.00 12.98
N LEU A 34 -9.49 -4.59 13.00
CA LEU A 34 -10.64 -5.49 12.95
C LEU A 34 -10.67 -6.34 11.68
N LEU A 35 -10.42 -5.73 10.51
CA LEU A 35 -10.42 -6.43 9.24
C LEU A 35 -9.25 -7.44 9.14
N PRO A 36 -7.98 -7.06 9.42
CA PRO A 36 -6.88 -8.00 9.52
C PRO A 36 -7.14 -9.15 10.52
N PHE A 37 -7.73 -8.85 11.68
CA PHE A 37 -8.09 -9.84 12.69
C PHE A 37 -9.15 -10.82 12.17
N TYR A 38 -10.18 -10.34 11.49
CA TYR A 38 -11.19 -11.18 10.85
C TYR A 38 -10.57 -12.11 9.80
N VAL A 39 -9.70 -11.59 8.94
CA VAL A 39 -9.02 -12.39 7.90
C VAL A 39 -8.12 -13.46 8.54
N SER A 40 -7.33 -13.10 9.55
CA SER A 40 -6.39 -14.02 10.20
C SER A 40 -7.08 -15.08 11.07
N SER A 41 -8.20 -14.76 11.72
CA SER A 41 -8.87 -15.69 12.64
C SER A 41 -9.99 -16.51 12.01
N ARG A 42 -10.71 -15.96 11.01
CA ARG A 42 -11.92 -16.59 10.46
C ARG A 42 -11.75 -17.12 9.05
N LEU A 43 -10.90 -16.49 8.23
CA LEU A 43 -10.64 -16.94 6.87
C LEU A 43 -9.48 -17.94 6.77
N THR A 44 -8.90 -18.35 7.91
CA THR A 44 -7.88 -19.41 7.98
C THR A 44 -8.42 -20.79 7.59
N GLU A 45 -9.75 -20.99 7.65
CA GLU A 45 -10.41 -22.18 7.09
C GLU A 45 -10.18 -22.32 5.57
N PHE A 46 -9.88 -21.22 4.88
CA PHE A 46 -9.51 -21.21 3.47
C PHE A 46 -7.99 -21.08 3.31
N PRO A 47 -7.27 -22.19 3.04
CA PRO A 47 -5.82 -22.17 2.95
C PRO A 47 -5.37 -21.20 1.84
N GLY A 48 -4.46 -20.28 2.19
CA GLY A 48 -3.92 -19.28 1.26
C GLY A 48 -4.65 -17.94 1.22
N PHE A 49 -5.86 -17.83 1.77
CA PHE A 49 -6.62 -16.56 1.72
C PHE A 49 -5.95 -15.42 2.49
N CYS A 50 -5.44 -15.73 3.70
CA CYS A 50 -4.67 -14.77 4.50
C CYS A 50 -3.42 -14.29 3.75
N GLY A 51 -2.73 -15.20 3.04
CA GLY A 51 -1.58 -14.87 2.19
C GLY A 51 -1.95 -13.98 1.00
N LEU A 52 -3.07 -14.25 0.34
CA LEU A 52 -3.56 -13.44 -0.78
C LEU A 52 -3.96 -12.03 -0.33
N PHE A 53 -4.60 -11.90 0.83
CA PHE A 53 -4.93 -10.62 1.44
C PHE A 53 -3.66 -9.80 1.75
N LEU A 54 -2.67 -10.44 2.39
CA LEU A 54 -1.40 -9.80 2.70
C LEU A 54 -0.65 -9.39 1.42
N ALA A 55 -0.58 -10.26 0.42
CA ALA A 55 0.05 -9.98 -0.88
C ALA A 55 -0.61 -8.77 -1.58
N GLY A 56 -1.94 -8.65 -1.52
CA GLY A 56 -2.66 -7.51 -2.06
C GLY A 56 -2.31 -6.19 -1.38
N ILE A 57 -2.24 -6.17 -0.04
CA ILE A 57 -1.88 -4.96 0.72
C ILE A 57 -0.44 -4.55 0.42
N VAL A 58 0.50 -5.51 0.46
CA VAL A 58 1.91 -5.24 0.15
C VAL A 58 2.06 -4.72 -1.27
N SER A 59 1.37 -5.32 -2.24
CA SER A 59 1.38 -4.85 -3.64
C SER A 59 0.86 -3.41 -3.78
N ALA A 60 -0.25 -3.09 -3.11
CA ALA A 60 -0.81 -1.74 -3.12
C ALA A 60 0.13 -0.71 -2.47
N ALA A 61 0.75 -1.08 -1.34
CA ALA A 61 1.74 -0.24 -0.66
C ALA A 61 2.95 0.01 -1.56
N THR A 62 3.54 -1.04 -2.13
CA THR A 62 4.71 -0.94 -3.03
C THR A 62 4.40 -0.14 -4.29
N SER A 63 3.19 -0.23 -4.85
CA SER A 63 2.79 0.59 -6.01
C SER A 63 2.76 2.09 -5.66
N THR A 64 2.27 2.43 -4.46
CA THR A 64 2.26 3.82 -3.98
C THR A 64 3.67 4.33 -3.75
N VAL A 65 4.52 3.54 -3.08
CA VAL A 65 5.93 3.88 -2.82
C VAL A 65 6.70 4.08 -4.12
N SER A 66 6.55 3.18 -5.09
CA SER A 66 7.19 3.32 -6.41
C SER A 66 6.75 4.59 -7.13
N SER A 67 5.47 4.96 -7.05
CA SER A 67 4.95 6.20 -7.66
C SER A 67 5.52 7.45 -6.99
N VAL A 68 5.67 7.44 -5.67
CA VAL A 68 6.28 8.54 -4.90
C VAL A 68 7.75 8.72 -5.30
N ILE A 69 8.51 7.63 -5.36
CA ILE A 69 9.94 7.66 -5.73
C ILE A 69 10.15 8.09 -7.18
N ASN A 70 9.32 7.60 -8.10
CA ASN A 70 9.39 8.02 -9.50
C ASN A 70 9.08 9.52 -9.66
N SER A 71 8.11 10.03 -8.91
CA SER A 71 7.75 11.45 -8.95
C SER A 71 8.82 12.33 -8.30
N SER A 72 9.39 11.91 -7.16
CA SER A 72 10.46 12.67 -6.50
C SER A 72 11.74 12.69 -7.34
N ALA A 73 12.12 11.57 -7.96
CA ALA A 73 13.26 11.52 -8.87
C ALA A 73 13.06 12.42 -10.09
N ALA A 74 11.82 12.52 -10.61
CA ALA A 74 11.50 13.43 -11.70
C ALA A 74 11.60 14.91 -11.25
N VAL A 75 11.10 15.23 -10.06
CA VAL A 75 11.25 16.58 -9.46
C VAL A 75 12.72 16.93 -9.26
N PHE A 76 13.53 16.03 -8.69
CA PHE A 76 14.98 16.22 -8.56
C PHE A 76 15.67 16.46 -9.91
N TYR A 77 15.28 15.71 -10.93
CA TYR A 77 15.81 15.89 -12.28
C TYR A 77 15.47 17.28 -12.84
N VAL A 78 14.22 17.71 -12.72
CA VAL A 78 13.76 19.02 -13.24
C VAL A 78 14.37 20.19 -12.46
N ASP A 79 14.46 20.09 -11.14
CA ASP A 79 14.90 21.19 -10.28
C ASP A 79 16.43 21.35 -10.24
N ILE A 80 17.18 20.24 -10.32
CA ILE A 80 18.64 20.25 -10.13
C ILE A 80 19.40 19.96 -11.43
N VAL A 81 18.98 18.96 -12.20
CA VAL A 81 19.76 18.48 -13.35
C VAL A 81 19.45 19.28 -14.61
N SER A 82 18.17 19.51 -14.92
CA SER A 82 17.72 20.21 -16.12
C SER A 82 18.26 21.64 -16.26
N PRO A 83 18.47 22.44 -15.19
CA PRO A 83 19.04 23.78 -15.30
C PRO A 83 20.54 23.80 -15.64
N HIS A 84 21.27 22.72 -15.32
CA HIS A 84 22.72 22.65 -15.45
C HIS A 84 23.17 21.81 -16.66
N PHE A 85 22.33 20.90 -17.16
CA PHE A 85 22.64 19.99 -18.25
C PHE A 85 21.46 19.81 -19.21
N THR A 86 21.66 20.15 -20.48
CA THR A 86 20.70 19.87 -21.56
C THR A 86 20.85 18.42 -22.02
N MET A 87 19.86 17.58 -21.73
CA MET A 87 19.87 16.16 -22.11
C MET A 87 18.69 15.82 -23.04
N ALA A 88 18.88 14.81 -23.89
CA ALA A 88 17.79 14.25 -24.70
C ALA A 88 16.81 13.44 -23.83
N ASP A 89 15.54 13.37 -24.21
CA ASP A 89 14.46 12.74 -23.41
C ASP A 89 14.78 11.30 -22.96
N HIS A 90 15.46 10.52 -23.80
CA HIS A 90 15.88 9.16 -23.46
C HIS A 90 16.95 9.14 -22.34
N GLN A 91 17.87 10.10 -22.34
CA GLN A 91 18.91 10.24 -21.31
C GLN A 91 18.29 10.76 -20.01
N ALA A 92 17.32 11.69 -20.09
CA ALA A 92 16.55 12.16 -18.95
C ALA A 92 15.83 11.00 -18.24
N ALA A 93 15.14 10.14 -18.99
CA ALA A 93 14.44 8.99 -18.44
C ALA A 93 15.38 7.98 -17.75
N LEU A 94 16.58 7.75 -18.30
CA LEU A 94 17.58 6.88 -17.69
C LEU A 94 18.15 7.47 -16.39
N VAL A 95 18.43 8.77 -16.38
CA VAL A 95 18.93 9.47 -15.19
C VAL A 95 17.86 9.49 -14.09
N THR A 96 16.61 9.81 -14.43
CA THR A 96 15.49 9.77 -13.47
C THR A 96 15.28 8.37 -12.89
N ARG A 97 15.42 7.32 -13.71
CA ARG A 97 15.36 5.93 -13.22
C ARG A 97 16.51 5.58 -12.27
N GLY A 98 17.75 5.95 -12.63
CA GLY A 98 18.91 5.70 -11.78
C GLY A 98 18.85 6.45 -10.44
N ILE A 99 18.32 7.69 -10.44
CA ILE A 99 18.05 8.46 -9.20
C ILE A 99 16.98 7.73 -8.37
N GLY A 100 15.90 7.25 -9.00
CA GLY A 100 14.84 6.49 -8.33
C GLY A 100 15.34 5.22 -7.64
N ASP A 101 16.15 4.42 -8.33
CA ASP A 101 16.72 3.17 -7.79
C ASP A 101 17.67 3.44 -6.62
N SER A 102 18.47 4.51 -6.70
CA SER A 102 19.36 4.93 -5.61
C SER A 102 18.57 5.43 -4.39
N LEU A 103 17.49 6.17 -4.62
CA LEU A 103 16.61 6.67 -3.56
C LEU A 103 15.89 5.52 -2.86
N PHE A 104 15.43 4.52 -3.63
CA PHE A 104 14.82 3.31 -3.09
C PHE A 104 15.78 2.56 -2.15
N HIS A 105 17.06 2.43 -2.53
CA HIS A 105 18.08 1.76 -1.72
C HIS A 105 18.51 2.54 -0.45
N ILE A 106 18.23 3.84 -0.37
CA ILE A 106 18.49 4.67 0.84
C ILE A 106 17.35 4.58 1.86
N LEU A 107 16.15 4.22 1.38
CA LEU A 107 14.93 4.09 2.18
C LEU A 107 14.73 2.69 2.79
N ASP A 108 15.57 1.73 2.40
CA ASP A 108 15.68 0.37 2.96
C ASP A 108 16.80 0.31 4.00
#